data_AF-A0A452F8M6-F1
#
_entry.id   AF-A0A452F8M6-F1
#
_cell.length_a   1.000
_cell.length_b   1.000
_cell.length_c   1.000
_cell.angle_alpha   90.00
_cell.angle_beta   90.00
_cell.angle_gamma   90.00
#
_symmetry.space_group_name_H-M   'P 1'
#
loop_
_entity.id
_entity.type
_entity.pdbx_description
1 polymer ?
#
loop_
_entity_poly.entity_id
_entity_poly.type
_entity_poly.pdbx_seq_one_letter_code
_entity_poly.pdbx_strand_id
1 'polypeptide(L)' 'MFLSAVTCKTILVKMVSQAGTGFSFNTKRSRLWEKLTLLHYDPVELRSCMPCGEKKKKKNLL' A
#
# COMPACT_ATOMS: atom_id res chain seq x y z
N MET A 1 -31.52 6.57 -2.38
CA MET A 1 -30.04 6.64 -2.34
C MET A 1 -29.65 6.90 -0.89
N PHE A 2 -29.23 5.88 -0.15
CA PHE A 2 -28.96 6.00 1.29
C PHE A 2 -27.49 6.40 1.53
N LEU A 3 -27.26 7.67 1.89
CA LEU A 3 -26.03 8.12 2.54
C LEU A 3 -26.11 7.79 4.03
N SER A 4 -25.41 6.76 4.50
CA SER A 4 -24.99 6.67 5.92
C SER A 4 -24.18 5.40 6.20
N ALA A 5 -22.87 5.44 6.01
CA ALA A 5 -21.94 4.61 6.77
C ALA A 5 -20.55 5.17 6.52
N VAL A 6 -20.04 5.95 7.49
CA VAL A 6 -18.63 6.35 7.69
C VAL A 6 -17.76 5.92 6.52
N THR A 7 -17.66 6.77 5.50
CA THR A 7 -16.82 6.47 4.33
C THR A 7 -15.39 6.58 4.81
N CYS A 8 -14.81 5.49 5.31
CA CYS A 8 -13.37 5.36 5.55
C CYS A 8 -12.69 5.57 4.19
N LYS A 9 -12.46 6.85 3.84
CA LYS A 9 -12.01 7.26 2.51
C LYS A 9 -10.64 6.67 2.25
N THR A 10 -9.81 6.56 3.30
CA THR A 10 -8.45 6.06 3.21
C THR A 10 -8.21 4.83 4.08
N ILE A 11 -7.38 3.93 3.58
CA ILE A 11 -6.92 2.73 4.28
C ILE A 11 -5.40 2.74 4.31
N LEU A 12 -4.83 2.36 5.45
CA LEU A 12 -3.41 2.13 5.56
C LEU A 12 -3.11 0.72 5.06
N VAL A 13 -2.19 0.66 4.12
CA VAL A 13 -1.75 -0.55 3.46
C VAL A 13 -0.27 -0.76 3.74
N LYS A 14 0.12 -2.02 3.90
CA LYS A 14 1.52 -2.41 3.89
C LYS A 14 1.93 -2.83 2.48
N MET A 15 2.85 -2.06 1.91
CA MET A 15 3.57 -2.39 0.68
C MET A 15 4.73 -3.31 0.99
N VAL A 16 4.98 -4.26 0.10
CA VAL A 16 6.10 -5.19 0.22
C VAL A 16 6.79 -5.28 -1.13
N SER A 17 8.12 -5.24 -1.11
CA SER A 17 8.93 -5.41 -2.31
C SER A 17 8.68 -6.78 -2.95
N GLN A 18 8.48 -6.81 -4.27
CA GLN A 18 8.36 -8.07 -5.01
C GLN A 18 9.69 -8.81 -5.15
N ALA A 19 10.82 -8.15 -4.89
CA ALA A 19 12.15 -8.74 -4.94
C ALA A 19 12.41 -9.79 -3.85
N GLY A 20 11.50 -9.98 -2.89
CA GLY A 20 11.68 -10.96 -1.81
C GLY A 20 12.66 -10.52 -0.72
N THR A 21 13.14 -9.28 -0.76
CA THR A 21 14.06 -8.67 0.21
C THR A 21 13.50 -8.49 1.62
N GLY A 22 12.19 -8.66 1.80
CA GLY A 22 11.52 -8.38 3.08
C GLY A 22 11.32 -6.88 3.37
N PHE A 23 11.75 -5.98 2.47
CA PHE A 23 11.48 -4.55 2.59
C PHE A 23 9.99 -4.28 2.51
N SER A 24 9.49 -3.50 3.48
CA SER A 24 8.08 -3.16 3.53
C SER A 24 7.83 -1.83 4.20
N PHE A 25 6.93 -1.05 3.62
CA PHE A 25 6.56 0.27 4.11
C PHE A 25 5.05 0.44 4.17
N ASN A 26 4.58 1.40 4.97
CA ASN A 26 3.15 1.68 5.07
C ASN A 26 2.79 2.85 4.15
N THR A 27 1.71 2.73 3.38
CA THR A 27 1.18 3.81 2.55
C THR A 27 -0.33 3.94 2.74
N LYS A 28 -0.88 5.13 2.47
CA LYS A 28 -2.32 5.37 2.51
C LYS A 28 -2.86 5.29 1.09
N ARG A 29 -3.99 4.60 0.90
CA ARG A 29 -4.73 4.61 -0.37
C ARG A 29 -6.22 4.75 -0.14
N SER A 30 -6.94 5.14 -1.18
CA SER A 30 -8.40 5.16 -1.13
C SER A 30 -8.97 3.75 -1.11
N ARG A 31 -10.02 3.50 -0.31
CA ARG A 31 -10.61 2.16 -0.15
C ARG A 31 -11.19 1.61 -1.46
N LEU A 32 -11.80 2.48 -2.27
CA LEU A 32 -12.47 2.12 -3.52
C LEU A 32 -11.50 1.98 -4.71
N TRP A 33 -10.23 2.33 -4.55
CA TRP A 33 -9.25 2.26 -5.63
C TRP A 33 -8.69 0.84 -5.78
N GLU A 34 -8.11 0.55 -6.94
CA GLU A 34 -7.43 -0.72 -7.24
C GLU A 34 -6.17 -0.91 -6.38
N LYS A 35 -5.61 -2.12 -6.40
CA LYS A 35 -4.38 -2.42 -5.65
C LYS A 35 -3.23 -1.57 -6.20
N LEU A 36 -2.53 -0.89 -5.29
CA LEU A 36 -1.43 -0.02 -5.67
C LEU A 36 -0.16 -0.86 -5.95
N THR A 37 0.46 -0.61 -7.10
CA THR A 37 1.81 -1.09 -7.45
C THR A 37 2.71 0.13 -7.60
N LEU A 38 3.68 0.28 -6.70
CA LEU A 38 4.55 1.46 -6.68
C LEU A 38 6.00 1.04 -6.89
N LEU A 39 6.72 1.74 -7.77
CA LEU A 39 8.18 1.60 -7.83
C LEU A 39 8.78 2.35 -6.64
N HIS A 40 9.47 1.62 -5.77
CA HIS A 40 10.12 2.20 -4.60
C HIS A 40 11.58 1.77 -4.55
N TYR A 41 12.44 2.68 -4.13
CA TYR A 41 13.85 2.37 -3.89
C TYR A 41 13.96 1.46 -2.66
N ASP A 42 14.57 0.29 -2.83
CA ASP A 42 14.84 -0.62 -1.74
C ASP A 42 16.31 -0.44 -1.31
N PRO A 43 16.61 0.07 -0.11
CA PRO A 43 17.99 0.22 0.33
C PRO A 43 18.69 -1.13 0.55
N VAL A 44 17.95 -2.25 0.57
CA VAL A 44 18.52 -3.59 0.73
C VAL A 44 19.21 -4.07 -0.54
N GLU A 45 18.65 -3.75 -1.72
CA GLU A 45 19.34 -3.98 -2.98
C GLU A 45 19.84 -2.65 -3.49
N LEU A 46 21.15 -2.44 -3.49
CA LEU A 46 21.82 -1.25 -4.00
C LEU A 46 21.51 -0.96 -5.51
N ARG A 47 20.61 -1.74 -6.14
CA ARG A 47 20.10 -1.60 -7.50
C ARG A 47 18.66 -1.08 -7.49
N SER A 48 18.54 0.17 -7.94
CA SER A 48 17.42 0.80 -8.67
C SER A 48 16.04 0.14 -8.57
N CYS A 49 15.15 0.81 -7.83
CA CYS A 49 13.69 0.81 -7.95
C CYS A 49 13.04 -0.54 -8.26
N MET A 50 12.58 -1.24 -7.22
CA MET A 50 11.83 -2.48 -7.38
C MET A 50 10.31 -2.24 -7.26
N PRO A 51 9.50 -2.97 -8.05
CA PRO A 51 8.05 -2.90 -7.94
C PRO A 51 7.60 -3.46 -6.58
N CYS A 52 6.94 -2.61 -5.80
CA CYS A 52 6.33 -2.95 -4.53
C CYS A 52 4.83 -3.17 -4.72
N GLY A 53 4.35 -4.31 -4.23
CA GLY A 53 2.95 -4.68 -4.29
C GLY A 53 2.26 -4.56 -2.94
N GLU A 54 0.97 -4.22 -2.96
CA GLU A 54 0.12 -4.26 -1.79
C GLU A 54 -0.12 -5.71 -1.31
N LYS A 55 0.24 -6.01 -0.05
CA LYS A 55 0.02 -7.33 0.55
C LYS A 55 -1.14 -7.35 1.56
N LYS A 56 -1.24 -6.37 2.45
CA LYS A 56 -2.26 -6.36 3.53
C LYS A 56 -2.76 -4.96 3.87
N LYS A 57 -4.08 -4.84 3.97
CA LYS A 57 -4.79 -3.71 4.59
C LYS A 57 -4.63 -3.81 6.11
N LYS A 58 -4.04 -2.78 6.73
CA LYS A 58 -3.70 -2.81 8.16
C LYS A 58 -4.74 -2.09 9.03
N LYS A 59 -5.28 -0.96 8.57
CA LYS A 59 -6.29 -0.20 9.31
C LYS A 59 -7.08 0.76 8.41
N ASN A 60 -8.33 1.04 8.76
CA ASN A 60 -9.08 2.16 8.19
C ASN A 60 -8.62 3.45 8.88
N LEU A 61 -8.37 4.51 8.11
CA LEU A 61 -8.22 5.85 8.66
C LEU A 61 -9.54 6.59 8.41
N LEU A 62 -10.03 7.28 9.45
CA LEU A 62 -11.22 8.14 9.41
C LEU A 62 -10.95 9.37 8.53
#